data_AF-U1N1F1-F1
#
_entry.id   AF-U1N1F1-F1
#
_cell.length_a   1.000
_cell.length_b   1.000
_cell.length_c   1.000
_cell.angle_alpha   90.00
_cell.angle_beta   90.00
_cell.angle_gamma   90.00
#
_symmetry.space_group_name_H-M   'P 1'
#
loop_
_entity.id
_entity.type
_entity.pdbx_description
1 polymer ?
#
loop_
_entity_poly.entity_id
_entity_poly.type
_entity_poly.pdbx_seq_one_letter_code
_entity_poly.pdbx_strand_id
1 'polypeptide(L)'
;MWGLVIAALILFLLGFAVHRLGWHFLISGYNTMKREDKARVNIKAVARLIGFMCYGIATIFLVIVAIDVSGLDIPLEPLFLLIVALVVVTLWRAQKYDGNIFDENGKLRPGGKKKLIPLILVLTLILGFVGGLLFWFSQPTEVTLTDSALIIEGGYGETVPYDEMEAVTLTYEPSLARRTNGAAVGSRLTGHFRTTNGEDVLVFIDRDIDVVVRIDWSGKPIYLNVESHEATEALYEEVRQK
;
A
#
# COMPACT_ATOMS: atom_id res chain seq x y z
N MET A 1 -10.27 -2.79 -12.61
CA MET A 1 -10.77 -3.89 -11.75
C MET A 1 -10.61 -5.32 -12.30
N TRP A 2 -10.75 -5.58 -13.61
CA TRP A 2 -10.56 -6.93 -14.16
C TRP A 2 -9.23 -7.60 -13.79
N GLY A 3 -8.15 -6.84 -13.66
CA GLY A 3 -6.86 -7.35 -13.20
C GLY A 3 -6.93 -8.04 -11.83
N LEU A 4 -7.68 -7.49 -10.87
CA LEU A 4 -7.85 -8.10 -9.54
C LEU A 4 -8.69 -9.38 -9.60
N VAL A 5 -9.70 -9.44 -10.48
CA VAL A 5 -10.50 -10.65 -10.70
C VAL A 5 -9.64 -11.78 -11.27
N ILE A 6 -8.82 -11.46 -12.28
CA ILE A 6 -7.89 -12.43 -12.89
C ILE A 6 -6.85 -12.89 -11.86
N ALA A 7 -6.29 -11.96 -11.08
CA ALA A 7 -5.34 -12.29 -10.02
C ALA A 7 -5.97 -13.18 -8.94
N ALA A 8 -7.21 -12.91 -8.53
CA ALA A 8 -7.94 -13.73 -7.58
C ALA A 8 -8.15 -15.16 -8.11
N LEU A 9 -8.53 -15.29 -9.39
CA LEU A 9 -8.70 -16.59 -10.04
C LEU A 9 -7.37 -17.37 -10.07
N ILE A 10 -6.29 -16.73 -10.48
CA ILE A 10 -4.96 -17.35 -10.52
C ILE A 10 -4.53 -17.80 -9.12
N LEU A 11 -4.66 -16.94 -8.10
CA LEU A 11 -4.32 -17.28 -6.73
C LEU A 11 -5.17 -18.44 -6.21
N PHE A 12 -6.47 -18.44 -6.49
CA PHE A 12 -7.35 -19.54 -6.11
C PHE A 12 -6.89 -20.86 -6.75
N LEU A 13 -6.61 -20.87 -8.05
CA LEU A 13 -6.15 -22.06 -8.78
C LEU A 13 -4.79 -22.56 -8.27
N LEU A 14 -3.84 -21.66 -8.02
CA LEU A 14 -2.53 -22.01 -7.44
C LEU A 14 -2.68 -22.57 -6.02
N GLY A 15 -3.49 -21.92 -5.20
CA GLY A 15 -3.80 -22.40 -3.85
C GLY A 15 -4.42 -23.80 -3.88
N PHE A 16 -5.34 -24.04 -4.81
CA PHE A 16 -5.97 -25.34 -5.02
C PHE A 16 -4.99 -26.40 -5.51
N ALA A 17 -4.15 -26.07 -6.50
CA ALA A 17 -3.15 -26.99 -7.03
C ALA A 17 -2.15 -27.44 -5.96
N VAL A 18 -1.66 -26.50 -5.14
CA VAL A 18 -0.71 -26.81 -4.07
C VAL A 18 -1.37 -27.58 -2.93
N HIS A 19 -2.53 -27.12 -2.44
CA HIS A 19 -3.20 -27.71 -1.28
C HIS A 19 -3.87 -29.06 -1.59
N ARG A 20 -4.55 -29.18 -2.74
CA ARG A 20 -5.39 -30.36 -3.06
C ARG A 20 -4.74 -31.29 -4.08
N LEU A 21 -4.07 -30.77 -5.10
CA LEU A 21 -3.47 -31.59 -6.17
C LEU A 21 -2.04 -32.03 -5.86
N GLY A 22 -1.45 -31.54 -4.78
CA GLY A 22 -0.09 -31.92 -4.35
C GLY A 22 1.00 -31.37 -5.25
N TRP A 23 0.76 -30.26 -5.97
CA TRP A 23 1.74 -29.61 -6.84
C TRP A 23 2.81 -28.85 -6.02
N HIS A 24 3.48 -29.57 -5.12
CA HIS A 24 4.46 -29.03 -4.17
C HIS A 24 5.70 -28.46 -4.85
N PHE A 25 5.96 -28.80 -6.12
CA PHE A 25 7.05 -28.21 -6.91
C PHE A 25 6.87 -26.70 -7.14
N LEU A 26 5.65 -26.17 -6.98
CA LEU A 26 5.37 -24.73 -7.02
C LEU A 26 5.83 -23.99 -5.75
N ILE A 27 6.12 -24.71 -4.66
CA ILE A 27 6.57 -24.10 -3.41
C ILE A 27 8.08 -23.82 -3.54
N SER A 28 8.41 -22.54 -3.70
CA SER A 28 9.79 -22.06 -3.71
C SER A 28 10.52 -22.44 -2.41
N GLY A 29 11.81 -22.72 -2.51
CA GLY A 29 12.60 -23.31 -1.44
C GLY A 29 12.43 -24.82 -1.33
N TYR A 30 11.20 -25.33 -1.27
CA TYR A 30 10.98 -26.79 -1.25
C TYR A 30 11.44 -27.44 -2.55
N ASN A 31 11.08 -26.90 -3.71
CA ASN A 31 11.44 -27.49 -5.00
C ASN A 31 12.97 -27.66 -5.19
N THR A 32 13.76 -26.72 -4.67
CA THR A 32 15.22 -26.68 -4.80
C THR A 32 15.97 -27.42 -3.69
N MET A 33 15.29 -27.89 -2.64
CA MET A 33 15.91 -28.68 -1.56
C MET A 33 16.44 -30.04 -2.05
N LYS A 34 17.54 -30.48 -1.45
CA LYS A 34 18.04 -31.86 -1.58
C LYS A 34 17.01 -32.86 -1.03
N ARG A 35 17.03 -34.11 -1.52
CA ARG A 35 16.07 -35.16 -1.14
C ARG A 35 15.99 -35.40 0.37
N GLU A 36 17.12 -35.39 1.06
CA GLU A 36 17.20 -35.57 2.51
C GLU A 36 16.50 -34.45 3.29
N ASP A 37 16.74 -33.19 2.90
CA ASP A 37 16.12 -32.02 3.51
C ASP A 37 14.61 -31.98 3.20
N LYS A 38 14.18 -32.38 1.99
CA LYS A 38 12.77 -32.50 1.62
C LYS A 38 12.02 -33.49 2.51
N ALA A 39 12.65 -34.61 2.87
CA ALA A 39 12.05 -35.65 3.70
C ALA A 39 11.75 -35.18 5.14
N ARG A 40 12.45 -34.14 5.61
CA ARG A 40 12.25 -33.55 6.94
C ARG A 40 11.16 -32.49 6.98
N VAL A 41 10.67 -32.02 5.83
CA VAL A 41 9.62 -30.99 5.77
C VAL A 41 8.25 -31.64 5.82
N ASN A 42 7.38 -31.16 6.70
CA ASN A 42 5.95 -31.51 6.65
C ASN A 42 5.26 -30.77 5.49
N ILE A 43 5.51 -31.26 4.28
CA ILE A 43 5.08 -30.59 3.05
C ILE A 43 3.56 -30.45 2.95
N LYS A 44 2.79 -31.41 3.47
CA LYS A 44 1.32 -31.34 3.47
C LYS A 44 0.82 -30.17 4.34
N ALA A 45 1.44 -29.92 5.49
CA ALA A 45 1.10 -28.79 6.35
C ALA A 45 1.50 -27.45 5.71
N VAL A 46 2.69 -27.38 5.10
CA VAL A 46 3.14 -26.18 4.35
C VAL A 46 2.21 -25.89 3.17
N ALA A 47 1.89 -26.90 2.37
CA ALA A 47 1.00 -26.78 1.20
C ALA A 47 -0.40 -26.31 1.59
N ARG A 48 -0.95 -26.85 2.70
CA ARG A 48 -2.22 -26.38 3.27
C ARG A 48 -2.14 -24.92 3.69
N LEU A 49 -1.07 -24.51 4.38
CA LEU A 49 -0.88 -23.14 4.83
C LEU A 49 -0.80 -22.16 3.65
N ILE A 50 0.02 -22.48 2.64
CA ILE A 50 0.15 -21.70 1.40
C ILE A 50 -1.19 -21.65 0.66
N GLY A 51 -1.90 -22.77 0.57
CA GLY A 51 -3.23 -22.81 -0.04
C GLY A 51 -4.22 -21.86 0.64
N PHE A 52 -4.31 -21.88 1.97
CA PHE A 52 -5.17 -20.95 2.72
C PHE A 52 -4.74 -19.50 2.56
N MET A 53 -3.43 -19.23 2.49
CA MET A 53 -2.93 -17.89 2.18
C MET A 53 -3.46 -17.42 0.81
N CYS A 54 -3.30 -18.25 -0.23
CA CYS A 54 -3.77 -17.93 -1.57
C CYS A 54 -5.29 -17.71 -1.63
N TYR A 55 -6.08 -18.55 -0.95
CA TYR A 55 -7.54 -18.37 -0.87
C TYR A 55 -7.92 -17.08 -0.13
N GLY A 56 -7.22 -16.76 0.96
CA GLY A 56 -7.43 -15.51 1.69
C GLY A 56 -7.16 -14.30 0.82
N ILE A 57 -6.02 -14.23 0.14
CA ILE A 57 -5.67 -13.11 -0.75
C ILE A 57 -6.65 -13.02 -1.93
N ALA A 58 -7.01 -14.14 -2.55
CA ALA A 58 -8.03 -14.18 -3.61
C ALA A 58 -9.37 -13.62 -3.12
N THR A 59 -9.78 -13.98 -1.90
CA THR A 59 -11.02 -13.47 -1.29
C THR A 59 -10.93 -11.96 -1.06
N ILE A 60 -9.81 -11.46 -0.55
CA ILE A 60 -9.60 -10.01 -0.35
C ILE A 60 -9.68 -9.25 -1.68
N PHE A 61 -9.09 -9.76 -2.75
CA PHE A 61 -9.22 -9.14 -4.09
C PHE A 61 -10.66 -9.10 -4.58
N LEU A 62 -11.45 -10.16 -4.37
CA LEU A 62 -12.88 -10.15 -4.70
C LEU A 62 -13.67 -9.16 -3.84
N VAL A 63 -13.33 -9.01 -2.56
CA VAL A 63 -13.91 -7.99 -1.67
C VAL A 63 -13.60 -6.58 -2.18
N ILE A 64 -12.36 -6.29 -2.58
CA ILE A 64 -11.98 -4.99 -3.15
C ILE A 64 -12.79 -4.70 -4.43
N VAL A 65 -12.95 -5.70 -5.32
CA VAL A 65 -13.77 -5.55 -6.53
C VAL A 65 -15.25 -5.31 -6.18
N ALA A 66 -15.78 -5.99 -5.16
CA ALA A 66 -17.17 -5.79 -4.73
C ALA A 66 -17.39 -4.38 -4.18
N ILE A 67 -16.45 -3.86 -3.38
CA ILE A 67 -16.48 -2.48 -2.87
C ILE A 67 -16.52 -1.48 -4.03
N ASP A 68 -15.63 -1.63 -5.00
CA ASP A 68 -15.57 -0.73 -6.16
C ASP A 68 -16.85 -0.73 -7.00
N VAL A 69 -17.36 -1.93 -7.34
CA VAL A 69 -18.59 -2.07 -8.13
C VAL A 69 -19.81 -1.53 -7.38
N SER A 70 -19.81 -1.59 -6.05
CA SER A 70 -20.88 -1.01 -5.23
C SER A 70 -20.85 0.52 -5.17
N GLY A 71 -19.76 1.15 -5.62
CA GLY A 71 -19.58 2.61 -5.57
C GLY A 71 -19.37 3.16 -4.16
N LEU A 72 -19.11 2.30 -3.16
CA LEU A 72 -18.88 2.71 -1.78
C LEU A 72 -17.45 3.27 -1.61
N ASP A 73 -17.33 4.40 -0.92
CA ASP A 73 -16.04 4.99 -0.55
C ASP A 73 -15.52 4.39 0.76
N ILE A 74 -15.05 3.14 0.67
CA ILE A 74 -14.44 2.43 1.80
C ILE A 74 -12.92 2.45 1.63
N PRO A 75 -12.14 2.81 2.66
CA PRO A 75 -10.68 2.78 2.59
C PRO A 75 -10.19 1.34 2.34
N LEU A 76 -9.30 1.19 1.36
CA LEU A 76 -8.80 -0.13 0.90
C LEU A 76 -7.49 -0.53 1.59
N GLU A 77 -6.78 0.42 2.19
CA GLU A 77 -5.49 0.24 2.87
C GLU A 77 -5.53 -0.86 3.94
N PRO A 78 -6.57 -0.95 4.79
CA PRO A 78 -6.66 -2.04 5.76
C PRO A 78 -6.67 -3.43 5.10
N LEU A 79 -7.24 -3.56 3.90
CA LEU A 79 -7.26 -4.83 3.15
C LEU A 79 -5.86 -5.16 2.59
N PHE A 80 -5.11 -4.17 2.12
CA PHE A 80 -3.72 -4.37 1.70
C PHE A 80 -2.80 -4.72 2.89
N LEU A 81 -2.98 -4.06 4.04
CA LEU A 81 -2.28 -4.41 5.28
C LEU A 81 -2.62 -5.83 5.75
N LEU A 82 -3.88 -6.25 5.58
CA LEU A 82 -4.30 -7.62 5.86
C LEU A 82 -3.59 -8.63 4.96
N ILE A 83 -3.41 -8.32 3.66
CA ILE A 83 -2.61 -9.17 2.74
C ILE A 83 -1.16 -9.29 3.24
N VAL A 84 -0.52 -8.17 3.59
CA VAL A 84 0.86 -8.16 4.12
C VAL A 84 0.94 -9.01 5.40
N ALA A 85 0.02 -8.81 6.34
CA ALA A 85 -0.03 -9.57 7.59
C ALA A 85 -0.22 -11.08 7.32
N LEU A 86 -1.10 -11.44 6.39
CA LEU A 86 -1.38 -12.82 6.03
C LEU A 86 -0.16 -13.50 5.39
N VAL A 87 0.60 -12.78 4.55
CA VAL A 87 1.89 -13.25 4.00
C VAL A 87 2.93 -13.42 5.11
N VAL A 88 3.13 -12.42 5.96
CA VAL A 88 4.11 -12.44 7.07
C VAL A 88 3.82 -13.60 8.02
N VAL A 89 2.58 -13.75 8.46
CA VAL A 89 2.13 -14.83 9.34
C VAL A 89 2.33 -16.19 8.69
N THR A 90 2.05 -16.30 7.38
CA THR A 90 2.25 -17.56 6.64
C THR A 90 3.73 -17.93 6.54
N LEU A 91 4.59 -16.99 6.15
CA LEU A 91 6.03 -17.23 6.05
C LEU A 91 6.63 -17.60 7.41
N TRP A 92 6.21 -16.94 8.48
CA TRP A 92 6.62 -17.26 9.84
C TRP A 92 6.13 -18.64 10.30
N ARG A 93 4.83 -18.93 10.14
CA ARG A 93 4.25 -20.23 10.53
C ARG A 93 4.79 -21.39 9.72
N ALA A 94 5.17 -21.18 8.46
CA ALA A 94 5.75 -22.20 7.61
C ALA A 94 7.03 -22.80 8.21
N GLN A 95 7.82 -21.99 8.94
CA GLN A 95 9.08 -22.45 9.56
C GLN A 95 8.87 -23.55 10.59
N LYS A 96 7.71 -23.57 11.28
CA LYS A 96 7.35 -24.64 12.22
C LYS A 96 7.28 -26.01 11.54
N TYR A 97 6.98 -26.03 10.25
CA TYR A 97 6.84 -27.26 9.46
C TYR A 97 8.13 -27.67 8.74
N ASP A 98 9.21 -26.87 8.88
CA ASP A 98 10.53 -27.21 8.37
C ASP A 98 11.34 -27.95 9.43
N GLY A 99 11.36 -29.28 9.34
CA GLY A 99 12.14 -30.15 10.22
C GLY A 99 13.66 -29.99 10.07
N ASN A 100 14.13 -29.14 9.16
CA ASN A 100 15.53 -28.75 9.08
C ASN A 100 15.91 -27.61 10.03
N ILE A 101 14.91 -26.88 10.53
CA ILE A 101 15.09 -25.76 11.47
C ILE A 101 14.78 -26.23 12.88
N PHE A 102 13.63 -26.87 13.06
CA PHE A 102 13.16 -27.40 14.34
C PHE A 102 13.15 -28.93 14.31
N ASP A 103 13.44 -29.58 15.43
CA ASP A 103 13.27 -31.02 15.59
C ASP A 103 11.81 -31.38 15.92
N GLU A 104 11.54 -32.68 16.09
CA GLU A 104 10.20 -33.21 16.38
C GLU A 104 9.64 -32.72 17.71
N ASN A 105 10.51 -32.32 18.64
CA ASN A 105 10.16 -31.74 19.93
C ASN A 105 10.03 -30.21 19.87
N GLY A 106 10.17 -29.60 18.69
CA GLY A 106 10.15 -28.16 18.48
C GLY A 106 11.42 -27.44 18.94
N LYS A 107 12.50 -28.16 19.26
CA LYS A 107 13.79 -27.55 19.61
C LYS A 107 14.55 -27.17 18.35
N LEU A 108 15.27 -26.05 18.43
CA LEU A 108 16.07 -25.55 17.32
C LEU A 108 17.28 -26.47 17.06
N ARG A 109 17.44 -26.93 15.82
CA ARG A 109 18.58 -27.76 15.42
C ARG A 109 19.88 -26.95 15.28
N PRO A 110 21.06 -27.57 15.46
CA PRO A 110 22.33 -26.94 15.12
C PRO A 110 22.33 -26.42 13.67
N GLY A 111 22.64 -25.14 13.48
CA GLY A 111 22.59 -24.50 12.16
C GLY A 111 21.20 -23.99 11.72
N GLY A 112 20.12 -24.33 12.44
CA GLY A 112 18.76 -23.85 12.13
C GLY A 112 18.64 -22.32 12.14
N LYS A 113 19.38 -21.62 13.02
CA LYS A 113 19.47 -20.15 13.04
C LYS A 113 19.89 -19.58 11.67
N LYS A 114 20.87 -20.21 11.00
CA LYS A 114 21.36 -19.74 9.71
C LYS A 114 20.30 -19.88 8.62
N LYS A 115 19.44 -20.90 8.71
CA LYS A 115 18.31 -21.11 7.78
C LYS A 115 17.20 -20.06 7.95
N LEU A 116 17.10 -19.41 9.11
CA LEU A 116 16.14 -18.32 9.36
C LEU A 116 16.60 -16.94 8.86
N ILE A 117 17.90 -16.72 8.67
CA ILE A 117 18.46 -15.44 8.19
C ILE A 117 17.77 -14.90 6.92
N PRO A 118 17.63 -15.66 5.82
CA PRO A 118 16.98 -15.15 4.61
C PRO A 118 15.51 -14.80 4.85
N LEU A 119 14.80 -15.56 5.68
CA LEU A 119 13.43 -15.22 6.05
C LEU A 119 13.38 -13.89 6.81
N ILE A 120 14.22 -13.72 7.83
CA ILE A 120 14.26 -12.50 8.64
C ILE A 120 14.58 -11.30 7.75
N LEU A 121 15.54 -11.43 6.83
CA LEU A 121 15.87 -10.39 5.87
C LEU A 121 14.66 -10.00 5.00
N VAL A 122 13.94 -10.98 4.44
CA VAL A 122 12.75 -10.75 3.63
C VAL A 122 11.63 -10.09 4.45
N LEU A 123 11.39 -10.55 5.68
CA LEU A 123 10.38 -9.98 6.55
C LEU A 123 10.73 -8.53 6.95
N THR A 124 11.98 -8.26 7.29
CA THR A 124 12.46 -6.91 7.57
C THR A 124 12.33 -6.00 6.36
N LEU A 125 12.65 -6.50 5.15
CA LEU A 125 12.48 -5.73 3.91
C LEU A 125 11.01 -5.40 3.67
N ILE A 126 10.10 -6.37 3.78
CA ILE A 126 8.66 -6.17 3.57
C ILE A 126 8.11 -5.17 4.60
N LEU A 127 8.37 -5.40 5.88
CA LEU A 127 7.85 -4.55 6.95
C LEU A 127 8.48 -3.16 6.94
N GLY A 128 9.78 -3.07 6.68
CA GLY A 128 10.51 -1.82 6.54
C GLY A 128 10.04 -1.01 5.33
N PHE A 129 9.79 -1.66 4.19
CA PHE A 129 9.24 -1.00 3.01
C PHE A 129 7.82 -0.49 3.25
N VAL A 130 6.93 -1.34 3.77
CA VAL A 130 5.53 -0.93 4.06
C VAL A 130 5.50 0.17 5.12
N GLY A 131 6.26 0.03 6.21
CA GLY A 131 6.35 1.04 7.25
C GLY A 131 6.97 2.35 6.75
N GLY A 132 8.02 2.28 5.93
CA GLY A 132 8.65 3.44 5.31
C GLY A 132 7.71 4.16 4.34
N LEU A 133 6.92 3.42 3.56
CA LEU A 133 5.92 4.00 2.66
C LEU A 133 4.79 4.68 3.43
N LEU A 134 4.28 4.08 4.50
CA LEU A 134 3.29 4.71 5.38
C LEU A 134 3.85 5.99 6.02
N PHE A 135 5.11 5.95 6.50
CA PHE A 135 5.77 7.10 7.08
C PHE A 135 5.98 8.23 6.06
N TRP A 136 6.35 7.89 4.82
CA TRP A 136 6.54 8.88 3.76
C TRP A 136 5.23 9.60 3.42
N PHE A 137 4.14 8.85 3.23
CA PHE A 137 2.80 9.44 2.99
C PHE A 137 2.20 10.11 4.23
N SER A 138 2.78 9.89 5.41
CA SER A 138 2.41 10.62 6.63
C SER A 138 3.26 11.85 6.87
N GLN A 139 4.12 12.30 5.95
CA GLN A 139 4.84 13.58 6.10
C GLN A 139 4.01 14.75 5.55
N PRO A 140 4.23 15.99 6.04
CA PRO A 140 3.62 17.19 5.45
C PRO A 140 3.96 17.34 3.97
N THR A 141 3.10 18.05 3.24
CA THR A 141 3.36 18.45 1.85
C THR A 141 4.46 19.50 1.84
N GLU A 142 5.54 19.24 1.11
CA GLU A 142 6.61 20.22 0.89
C GLU A 142 6.33 21.00 -0.40
N VAL A 143 6.36 22.32 -0.30
CA VAL A 143 6.08 23.25 -1.40
C VAL A 143 7.26 24.19 -1.56
N THR A 144 7.85 24.20 -2.75
CA THR A 144 8.95 25.08 -3.11
C THR A 144 8.45 26.14 -4.09
N LEU A 145 8.56 27.42 -3.71
CA LEU A 145 8.29 28.55 -4.60
C LEU A 145 9.55 28.94 -5.35
N THR A 146 9.48 28.96 -6.68
CA THR A 146 10.58 29.40 -7.54
C THR A 146 10.28 30.78 -8.12
N ASP A 147 11.10 31.23 -9.07
CA ASP A 147 10.84 32.49 -9.78
C ASP A 147 9.68 32.37 -10.78
N SER A 148 9.39 31.16 -11.29
CA SER A 148 8.42 30.94 -12.38
C SER A 148 7.29 29.96 -12.05
N ALA A 149 7.40 29.17 -10.98
CA ALA A 149 6.44 28.14 -10.64
C ALA A 149 6.38 27.83 -9.14
N LEU A 150 5.23 27.33 -8.70
CA LEU A 150 5.05 26.60 -7.44
C LEU A 150 5.31 25.11 -7.71
N ILE A 151 6.18 24.49 -6.92
CA ILE A 151 6.52 23.07 -7.02
C ILE A 151 6.00 22.37 -5.77
N ILE A 152 5.08 21.43 -5.96
CA ILE A 152 4.62 20.51 -4.91
C ILE A 152 5.46 19.25 -5.01
N GLU A 153 6.13 18.87 -3.93
CA GLU A 153 6.98 17.69 -3.92
C GLU A 153 6.21 16.41 -3.57
N GLY A 154 6.80 15.25 -3.89
CA GLY A 154 6.28 13.93 -3.51
C GLY A 154 5.76 13.09 -4.68
N GLY A 155 5.21 11.92 -4.37
CA GLY A 155 4.83 10.91 -5.37
C GLY A 155 3.68 11.31 -6.31
N TYR A 156 2.93 12.34 -5.95
CA TYR A 156 1.90 12.97 -6.77
C TYR A 156 2.23 14.44 -7.08
N GLY A 157 3.46 14.85 -6.80
CA GLY A 157 3.92 16.23 -6.92
C GLY A 157 3.64 16.82 -8.30
N GLU A 158 3.47 18.12 -8.34
CA GLU A 158 3.05 18.87 -9.52
C GLU A 158 3.87 20.16 -9.59
N THR A 159 4.25 20.57 -10.80
CA THR A 159 4.88 21.87 -11.04
C THR A 159 3.84 22.76 -11.70
N VAL A 160 3.43 23.82 -11.00
CA VAL A 160 2.39 24.75 -11.45
C VAL A 160 3.05 26.08 -11.83
N PRO A 161 3.23 26.37 -13.14
CA PRO A 161 3.72 27.65 -13.60
C PRO A 161 2.78 28.79 -13.20
N TYR A 162 3.32 29.93 -12.76
CA TYR A 162 2.49 31.06 -12.32
C TYR A 162 1.67 31.67 -13.47
N ASP A 163 2.18 31.64 -14.70
CA ASP A 163 1.50 32.12 -15.91
C ASP A 163 0.35 31.20 -16.37
N GLU A 164 0.28 29.97 -15.84
CA GLU A 164 -0.82 29.04 -16.06
C GLU A 164 -1.83 29.02 -14.91
N MET A 165 -1.60 29.77 -13.82
CA MET A 165 -2.54 29.89 -12.71
C MET A 165 -3.69 30.84 -13.09
N GLU A 166 -4.91 30.33 -13.01
CA GLU A 166 -6.13 31.09 -13.29
C GLU A 166 -6.68 31.76 -12.02
N ALA A 167 -6.66 31.03 -10.90
CA ALA A 167 -7.11 31.55 -9.61
C ALA A 167 -6.44 30.83 -8.44
N VAL A 168 -6.19 31.58 -7.36
CA VAL A 168 -5.71 31.05 -6.09
C VAL A 168 -6.65 31.53 -5.00
N THR A 169 -7.19 30.62 -4.21
CA THR A 169 -8.22 30.92 -3.20
C THR A 169 -7.89 30.24 -1.87
N LEU A 170 -7.94 30.99 -0.79
CA LEU A 170 -7.93 30.43 0.57
C LEU A 170 -9.34 29.91 0.92
N THR A 171 -9.43 28.64 1.26
CA THR A 171 -10.67 27.90 1.48
C THR A 171 -10.50 26.80 2.54
N TYR A 172 -11.40 25.83 2.56
CA TYR A 172 -11.40 24.68 3.47
C TYR A 172 -11.32 23.37 2.68
N GLU A 173 -11.19 22.23 3.39
CA GLU A 173 -11.24 20.90 2.75
C GLU A 173 -12.48 20.78 1.86
N PRO A 174 -12.33 20.43 0.56
CA PRO A 174 -13.47 20.24 -0.32
C PRO A 174 -14.26 18.99 0.12
N SER A 175 -15.55 18.96 -0.18
CA SER A 175 -16.32 17.73 0.00
C SER A 175 -15.86 16.67 -1.01
N LEU A 176 -15.12 15.67 -0.52
CA LEU A 176 -14.58 14.57 -1.32
C LEU A 176 -15.59 13.41 -1.36
N ALA A 177 -15.92 12.94 -2.56
CA ALA A 177 -16.82 11.80 -2.76
C ALA A 177 -16.08 10.47 -2.73
N ARG A 178 -14.89 10.41 -3.35
CA ARG A 178 -14.05 9.23 -3.35
C ARG A 178 -12.62 9.55 -3.76
N ARG A 179 -11.69 8.73 -3.28
CA ARG A 179 -10.34 8.68 -3.84
C ARG A 179 -10.32 7.87 -5.13
N THR A 180 -9.67 8.39 -6.16
CA THR A 180 -9.49 7.68 -7.45
C THR A 180 -8.10 7.06 -7.59
N ASN A 181 -7.08 7.70 -7.04
CA ASN A 181 -5.73 7.16 -6.90
C ASN A 181 -4.98 7.99 -5.86
N GLY A 182 -4.21 7.39 -4.96
CA GLY A 182 -3.58 8.16 -3.88
C GLY A 182 -3.35 7.37 -2.61
N ALA A 183 -2.98 8.09 -1.56
CA ALA A 183 -2.84 7.58 -0.21
C ALA A 183 -3.73 8.39 0.76
N ALA A 184 -4.21 7.72 1.80
CA ALA A 184 -4.89 8.32 2.93
C ALA A 184 -4.31 7.68 4.19
N VAL A 185 -3.41 8.38 4.87
CA VAL A 185 -2.67 7.86 6.02
C VAL A 185 -2.89 8.79 7.21
N GLY A 186 -3.69 8.33 8.17
CA GLY A 186 -4.13 9.19 9.28
C GLY A 186 -5.02 10.32 8.77
N SER A 187 -4.69 11.56 9.13
CA SER A 187 -5.33 12.79 8.65
C SER A 187 -4.86 13.23 7.26
N ARG A 188 -3.76 12.66 6.74
CA ARG A 188 -3.16 13.09 5.48
C ARG A 188 -3.75 12.40 4.25
N LEU A 189 -4.12 13.23 3.27
CA LEU A 189 -4.62 12.85 1.96
C LEU A 189 -3.65 13.32 0.88
N THR A 190 -3.23 12.41 0.01
CA THR A 190 -2.34 12.74 -1.11
C THR A 190 -2.79 12.02 -2.38
N GLY A 191 -2.95 12.75 -3.48
CA GLY A 191 -3.21 12.20 -4.81
C GLY A 191 -4.53 12.66 -5.44
N HIS A 192 -5.10 11.85 -6.31
CA HIS A 192 -6.29 12.17 -7.10
C HIS A 192 -7.59 11.77 -6.41
N PHE A 193 -8.50 12.73 -6.30
CA PHE A 193 -9.82 12.55 -5.73
C PHE A 193 -10.89 13.09 -6.66
N ARG A 194 -12.13 12.68 -6.42
CA ARG A 194 -13.31 13.27 -7.03
C ARG A 194 -14.16 13.93 -5.96
N THR A 195 -14.55 15.19 -6.18
CA THR A 195 -15.45 15.92 -5.27
C THR A 195 -16.87 15.40 -5.37
N THR A 196 -17.72 15.72 -4.38
CA THR A 196 -19.16 15.43 -4.41
C THR A 196 -19.89 16.09 -5.57
N ASN A 197 -19.32 17.17 -6.10
CA ASN A 197 -19.85 17.91 -7.24
C ASN A 197 -19.37 17.34 -8.59
N GLY A 198 -18.53 16.28 -8.58
CA GLY A 198 -18.08 15.56 -9.77
C GLY A 198 -16.75 16.04 -10.37
N GLU A 199 -16.10 17.03 -9.76
CA GLU A 199 -14.81 17.59 -10.19
C GLU A 199 -13.66 16.63 -9.85
N ASP A 200 -12.73 16.41 -10.79
CA ASP A 200 -11.49 15.68 -10.53
C ASP A 200 -10.42 16.64 -10.05
N VAL A 201 -9.90 16.37 -8.86
CA VAL A 201 -8.97 17.26 -8.16
C VAL A 201 -7.72 16.51 -7.72
N LEU A 202 -6.63 17.25 -7.57
CA LEU A 202 -5.41 16.77 -6.92
C LEU A 202 -5.39 17.31 -5.48
N VAL A 203 -5.11 16.46 -4.51
CA VAL A 203 -5.25 16.78 -3.07
C VAL A 203 -3.94 16.50 -2.37
N PHE A 204 -3.51 17.45 -1.53
CA PHE A 204 -2.37 17.37 -0.61
C PHE A 204 -2.77 18.01 0.73
N ILE A 205 -3.74 17.40 1.42
CA ILE A 205 -4.39 17.97 2.60
C ILE A 205 -4.06 17.14 3.83
N ASP A 206 -3.65 17.80 4.89
CA ASP A 206 -3.76 17.32 6.26
C ASP A 206 -5.08 17.81 6.86
N ARG A 207 -5.97 16.88 7.22
CA ARG A 207 -7.29 17.18 7.80
C ARG A 207 -7.24 17.78 9.21
N ASP A 208 -6.09 17.70 9.89
CA ASP A 208 -5.92 18.34 11.18
C ASP A 208 -5.69 19.86 11.04
N ILE A 209 -5.55 20.36 9.80
CA ILE A 209 -5.43 21.77 9.45
C ILE A 209 -6.69 22.17 8.67
N ASP A 210 -7.40 23.18 9.17
CA ASP A 210 -8.71 23.60 8.67
C ASP A 210 -8.63 24.39 7.36
N VAL A 211 -7.60 25.23 7.20
CA VAL A 211 -7.40 26.04 6.00
C VAL A 211 -6.68 25.28 4.90
N VAL A 212 -7.07 25.57 3.66
CA VAL A 212 -6.56 24.93 2.44
C VAL A 212 -6.44 25.98 1.33
N VAL A 213 -5.38 25.91 0.54
CA VAL A 213 -5.24 26.69 -0.69
C VAL A 213 -5.79 25.88 -1.86
N ARG A 214 -6.74 26.46 -2.59
CA ARG A 214 -7.17 25.98 -3.90
C ARG A 214 -6.40 26.73 -4.98
N ILE A 215 -5.81 25.98 -5.90
CA ILE A 215 -5.15 26.50 -7.12
C ILE A 215 -5.91 25.96 -8.33
N ASP A 216 -6.58 26.87 -9.05
CA ASP A 216 -7.12 26.61 -10.38
C ASP A 216 -6.09 27.04 -11.41
N TRP A 217 -5.77 26.14 -12.34
CA TRP A 217 -4.73 26.33 -13.35
C TRP A 217 -5.08 25.50 -14.59
N SER A 218 -4.22 25.53 -15.62
CA SER A 218 -4.40 24.78 -16.87
C SER A 218 -4.64 23.26 -16.69
N GLY A 219 -4.21 22.70 -15.56
CA GLY A 219 -4.36 21.30 -15.18
C GLY A 219 -5.58 20.99 -14.31
N LYS A 220 -5.46 19.96 -13.46
CA LYS A 220 -6.50 19.64 -12.47
C LYS A 220 -6.42 20.59 -11.28
N PRO A 221 -7.54 21.13 -10.79
CA PRO A 221 -7.53 21.95 -9.58
C PRO A 221 -6.85 21.23 -8.43
N ILE A 222 -6.00 21.97 -7.72
CA ILE A 222 -5.19 21.45 -6.63
C ILE A 222 -5.71 22.02 -5.32
N TYR A 223 -5.91 21.17 -4.33
CA TYR A 223 -6.15 21.57 -2.95
C TYR A 223 -4.96 21.15 -2.11
N LEU A 224 -4.33 22.09 -1.41
CA LEU A 224 -3.22 21.76 -0.53
C LEU A 224 -3.18 22.62 0.74
N ASN A 225 -2.63 22.05 1.80
CA ASN A 225 -2.14 22.78 2.95
C ASN A 225 -0.73 22.28 3.31
N VAL A 226 -0.02 23.07 4.09
CA VAL A 226 1.37 22.77 4.51
C VAL A 226 1.41 22.49 6.01
N GLU A 227 2.53 22.65 6.69
CA GLU A 227 2.75 22.16 8.06
C GLU A 227 1.85 22.77 9.15
N SER A 228 1.23 23.93 8.91
CA SER A 228 0.31 24.58 9.85
C SER A 228 -0.72 25.47 9.15
N HIS A 229 -1.70 25.94 9.93
CA HIS A 229 -2.67 26.96 9.49
C HIS A 229 -1.96 28.23 9.02
N GLU A 230 -1.08 28.78 9.87
CA GLU A 230 -0.37 30.03 9.60
C GLU A 230 0.57 29.90 8.39
N ALA A 231 1.25 28.75 8.25
CA ALA A 231 2.10 28.48 7.09
C ALA A 231 1.28 28.36 5.80
N THR A 232 0.05 27.83 5.88
CA THR A 232 -0.87 27.73 4.73
C THR A 232 -1.40 29.10 4.30
N GLU A 233 -1.74 29.97 5.26
CA GLU A 233 -2.11 31.36 4.95
C GLU A 233 -0.93 32.15 4.36
N ALA A 234 0.28 31.97 4.91
CA ALA A 234 1.49 32.58 4.37
C ALA A 234 1.75 32.14 2.92
N LEU A 235 1.66 30.83 2.66
CA LEU A 235 1.78 30.28 1.30
C LEU A 235 0.77 30.91 0.35
N TYR A 236 -0.49 31.05 0.76
CA TYR A 236 -1.52 31.71 -0.05
C TYR A 236 -1.14 33.15 -0.42
N GLU A 237 -0.72 33.95 0.56
CA GLU A 237 -0.34 35.35 0.33
C GLU A 237 0.92 35.48 -0.55
N GLU A 238 1.90 34.58 -0.39
CA GLU A 238 3.09 34.56 -1.24
C GLU A 238 2.78 34.21 -2.69
N VAL A 239 1.94 33.19 -2.92
CA VAL A 239 1.55 32.78 -4.28
C VAL A 239 0.70 33.85 -4.95
N ARG A 240 -0.20 34.53 -4.23
CA ARG A 240 -1.03 35.63 -4.79
C ARG A 240 -0.21 36.83 -5.26
N GLN A 241 1.03 36.96 -4.80
CA GLN A 241 1.93 38.07 -5.17
C GLN A 241 2.83 37.76 -6.37
N LYS A 242 2.81 36.52 -6.87
CA LYS A 242 3.56 36.08 -8.06
C LYS A 242 2.75 36.35 -9.33
#